data_AF-A0A952EDA4-F1
#
_entry.id   AF-A0A952EDA4-F1
#
_cell.length_a   1.000
_cell.length_b   1.000
_cell.length_c   1.000
_cell.angle_alpha   90.00
_cell.angle_beta   90.00
_cell.angle_gamma   90.00
#
_symmetry.space_group_name_H-M   'P 1'
#
loop_
_entity.id
_entity.type
_entity.pdbx_description
1 polymer ?
#
loop_
_entity_poly.entity_id
_entity_poly.type
_entity_poly.pdbx_seq_one_letter_code
_entity_poly.pdbx_strand_id
1 'polypeptide(L)' 'ELTIKTILNGEERQNYPVSDMIFPPAKLVSLISKDMTLFPGDVITCGTSVGVGSMKPGSTIEVVIDGIGCLRNSFE' A
#
# COMPACT_ATOMS: atom_id res chain seq x y z
N GLU A 1 -0.91 -4.41 16.26
CA GLU A 1 0.12 -4.17 15.23
C GLU A 1 -0.53 -3.45 14.05
N LEU A 2 0.23 -2.66 13.29
CA LEU A 2 -0.27 -1.95 12.11
C LEU A 2 -0.17 -2.90 10.91
N THR A 3 -1.28 -3.34 10.34
CA THR A 3 -1.30 -4.23 9.17
C THR A 3 -1.83 -3.53 7.92
N ILE A 4 -1.41 -4.05 6.77
CA ILE A 4 -1.92 -3.68 5.45
C ILE A 4 -2.53 -4.93 4.83
N LYS A 5 -3.80 -4.83 4.43
CA LYS A 5 -4.55 -5.92 3.79
C LYS A 5 -5.10 -5.48 2.44
N THR A 6 -4.98 -6.35 1.45
CA THR A 6 -5.59 -6.20 0.13
C THR A 6 -6.58 -7.33 -0.09
N ILE A 7 -7.84 -6.99 -0.41
CA ILE A 7 -8.93 -7.93 -0.68
C ILE A 7 -9.39 -7.70 -2.12
N LEU A 8 -9.41 -8.75 -2.94
CA LEU A 8 -9.90 -8.72 -4.32
C LEU A 8 -11.12 -9.63 -4.44
N ASN A 9 -12.27 -9.05 -4.77
CA ASN A 9 -13.55 -9.76 -4.89
C ASN A 9 -13.91 -10.56 -3.62
N GLY A 10 -13.60 -10.02 -2.45
CA GLY A 10 -13.84 -10.69 -1.15
C GLY A 10 -12.75 -11.67 -0.73
N GLU A 11 -11.77 -11.97 -1.60
CA GLU A 11 -10.64 -12.85 -1.28
C GLU A 11 -9.42 -12.06 -0.83
N GLU A 12 -8.84 -12.42 0.32
CA GLU A 12 -7.58 -11.85 0.78
C GLU A 12 -6.44 -12.21 -0.18
N ARG A 13 -5.76 -11.19 -0.73
CA ARG A 13 -4.60 -11.34 -1.62
C ARG A 13 -3.28 -11.02 -0.93
N GLN A 14 -3.32 -10.05 -0.02
CA GLN A 14 -2.15 -9.63 0.75
C GLN A 14 -2.59 -9.32 2.18
N ASN A 15 -1.76 -9.68 3.15
CA ASN A 15 -1.96 -9.36 4.55
C ASN A 15 -0.62 -9.45 5.27
N TYR A 16 -0.06 -8.29 5.61
CA TYR A 16 1.28 -8.21 6.19
C TYR A 16 1.36 -7.06 7.19
N PRO A 17 2.18 -7.20 8.25
CA PRO A 17 2.43 -6.10 9.17
C PRO A 17 3.35 -5.07 8.50
N VAL A 18 3.19 -3.79 8.85
CA VAL A 18 4.06 -2.71 8.34
C VAL A 18 5.53 -2.91 8.75
N SER A 19 5.78 -3.68 9.82
CA SER A 19 7.13 -4.08 10.22
C SER A 19 7.84 -4.99 9.23
N ASP A 20 7.13 -5.59 8.26
CA ASP A 20 7.71 -6.44 7.21
C ASP A 20 8.32 -5.61 6.05
N MET A 21 8.16 -4.29 6.06
CA MET A 21 8.76 -3.43 5.04
C MET A 21 10.30 -3.46 5.10
N ILE A 22 10.94 -3.81 3.97
CA ILE A 22 12.42 -3.81 3.82
C ILE A 22 13.01 -2.44 4.19
N PHE A 23 12.34 -1.36 3.78
CA PHE A 23 12.67 0.00 4.18
C PHE A 23 11.45 0.65 4.85
N PRO A 24 11.56 1.09 6.12
CA PRO A 24 10.46 1.80 6.76
C PRO A 24 10.24 3.18 6.11
N PRO A 25 9.03 3.77 6.20
CA PRO A 25 8.70 5.04 5.54
C PRO A 25 9.70 6.17 5.81
N ALA A 26 10.17 6.31 7.05
CA ALA A 26 11.17 7.33 7.41
C ALA A 26 12.50 7.15 6.65
N LYS A 27 12.92 5.91 6.36
CA LYS A 27 14.11 5.62 5.58
C LYS A 27 13.91 5.95 4.10
N LEU A 28 12.71 5.69 3.56
CA LEU A 28 12.37 6.08 2.18
C LEU A 28 12.43 7.60 2.01
N VAL A 29 11.82 8.36 2.92
CA VAL A 29 11.89 9.84 2.93
C VAL A 29 13.34 10.32 2.91
N SER A 30 14.19 9.78 3.80
CA SER A 30 15.59 10.17 3.91
C SER A 30 16.43 9.85 2.67
N LEU A 31 16.17 8.72 2.00
CA LEU A 31 16.91 8.35 0.79
C LEU A 31 16.47 9.20 -0.40
N ILE A 32 15.16 9.33 -0.62
CA ILE A 32 14.61 10.12 -1.73
C ILE A 32 15.02 11.60 -1.61
N SER A 33 15.02 12.16 -0.40
CA SER A 33 15.36 13.57 -0.17
C SER A 33 16.82 13.93 -0.47
N LYS A 34 17.71 12.94 -0.67
CA LYS A 34 19.11 13.18 -1.06
C LYS A 34 19.25 13.43 -2.56
N ASP A 35 18.34 12.88 -3.35
CA ASP A 35 18.39 12.93 -4.82
C ASP A 35 17.38 13.92 -5.40
N MET A 36 16.27 14.19 -4.69
CA MET A 36 15.26 15.19 -5.08
C MET A 36 14.75 16.00 -3.90
N THR A 37 14.35 17.26 -4.15
CA THR A 37 13.67 18.08 -3.14
C THR A 37 12.22 17.62 -3.00
N LEU A 38 11.78 17.38 -1.76
CA LEU A 38 10.38 17.07 -1.43
C LEU A 38 9.65 18.36 -1.01
N PHE A 39 8.41 18.52 -1.45
CA PHE A 39 7.56 19.66 -1.15
C PHE A 39 6.34 19.25 -0.30
N PRO A 40 5.74 20.20 0.44
CA PRO A 40 4.50 19.94 1.16
C PRO A 40 3.39 19.45 0.20
N GLY A 41 2.80 18.30 0.52
CA GLY A 41 1.78 17.65 -0.29
C GLY A 41 2.30 16.50 -1.15
N ASP A 42 3.61 16.31 -1.26
CA ASP A 42 4.18 15.15 -1.96
C ASP A 42 3.81 13.83 -1.26
N VAL A 43 3.55 12.79 -2.06
CA VAL A 43 3.15 11.46 -1.60
C VAL A 43 4.19 10.44 -2.03
N ILE A 44 4.68 9.64 -1.07
CA ILE A 44 5.62 8.53 -1.31
C ILE A 44 4.87 7.20 -1.15
N THR A 45 4.82 6.41 -2.22
CA THR A 45 4.29 5.04 -2.16
C THR A 45 5.36 4.10 -1.60
N CYS A 46 5.07 3.47 -0.45
CA CYS A 46 6.06 2.72 0.32
C CYS A 46 6.27 1.26 -0.16
N GLY A 47 5.77 0.92 -1.35
CA GLY A 47 5.78 -0.44 -1.88
C GLY A 47 4.65 -1.32 -1.35
N THR A 48 4.67 -2.60 -1.72
CA THR A 48 3.74 -3.62 -1.25
C THR A 48 4.48 -4.96 -1.06
N SER A 49 3.92 -5.85 -0.24
CA SER A 49 4.49 -7.19 -0.02
C SER A 49 4.11 -8.16 -1.16
N VAL A 50 4.39 -9.45 -0.98
CA VAL A 50 4.01 -10.54 -1.89
C VAL A 50 2.49 -10.67 -2.03
N GLY A 51 2.03 -11.35 -3.08
CA GLY A 51 0.59 -11.56 -3.34
C GLY A 51 -0.04 -10.61 -4.37
N VAL A 52 0.78 -9.84 -5.09
CA VAL A 52 0.34 -9.04 -6.24
C VAL A 52 -0.19 -9.96 -7.34
N GLY A 53 -1.27 -9.55 -8.00
CA GLY A 53 -1.87 -10.30 -9.10
C GLY A 53 -2.74 -9.44 -10.00
N SER A 54 -3.16 -10.01 -11.13
CA SER A 54 -3.97 -9.30 -12.13
C SER A 54 -5.44 -9.19 -11.71
N MET A 55 -6.07 -8.08 -12.09
CA MET A 55 -7.51 -7.86 -11.98
C MET A 55 -8.16 -7.92 -13.36
N LYS A 56 -9.44 -8.29 -13.42
CA LYS A 56 -10.26 -8.25 -14.65
C LYS A 56 -11.34 -7.18 -14.52
N PRO A 57 -11.84 -6.61 -15.62
CA PRO A 57 -13.05 -5.79 -15.61
C PRO A 57 -14.18 -6.45 -14.81
N GLY A 58 -14.90 -5.65 -14.03
CA GLY A 58 -15.90 -6.07 -13.05
C GLY A 58 -15.33 -6.44 -11.67
N SER A 59 -14.01 -6.33 -11.43
CA SER A 59 -13.42 -6.63 -10.12
C SER A 59 -13.61 -5.49 -9.12
N THR A 60 -13.74 -5.82 -7.84
CA THR A 60 -13.66 -4.85 -6.73
C THR A 60 -12.43 -5.14 -5.90
N ILE A 61 -11.65 -4.09 -5.62
CA ILE A 61 -10.49 -4.16 -4.74
C ILE A 61 -10.69 -3.28 -3.51
N GLU A 62 -10.26 -3.78 -2.36
CA GLU A 62 -10.28 -3.09 -1.08
C GLU A 62 -8.88 -3.13 -0.48
N VAL A 63 -8.34 -1.97 -0.10
CA VAL A 63 -7.09 -1.85 0.64
C VAL A 63 -7.41 -1.31 2.02
N VAL A 64 -7.06 -2.07 3.05
CA VAL A 64 -7.33 -1.74 4.46
C VAL A 64 -6.01 -1.53 5.17
N ILE A 65 -5.89 -0.41 5.88
CA ILE A 65 -4.76 -0.12 6.74
C ILE A 65 -5.28 0.16 8.15
N ASP A 66 -4.77 -0.57 9.13
CA ASP A 66 -5.17 -0.41 10.52
C ASP A 66 -4.98 1.05 10.99
N GLY A 67 -6.01 1.61 11.64
CA GLY A 67 -5.97 2.99 12.13
C GLY A 67 -6.14 4.09 11.06
N ILE A 68 -6.19 3.75 9.77
CA ILE A 68 -6.48 4.71 8.68
C ILE A 68 -7.87 4.49 8.11
N GLY A 69 -8.18 3.25 7.69
CA GLY A 69 -9.49 2.92 7.11
C GLY A 69 -9.39 1.96 5.91
N CYS A 70 -10.48 1.91 5.13
CA CYS A 70 -10.60 1.10 3.92
C CYS A 70 -10.79 2.02 2.70
N LEU A 71 -9.95 1.82 1.68
CA LEU A 71 -10.13 2.37 0.34
C LEU A 71 -10.67 1.28 -0.57
N ARG A 72 -11.85 1.51 -1.17
CA ARG A 72 -12.53 0.57 -2.06
C ARG A 72 -12.69 1.17 -3.45
N ASN A 73 -12.32 0.42 -4.49
CA ASN A 73 -12.48 0.80 -5.88
C ASN A 73 -13.02 -0.36 -6.72
N SER A 74 -13.81 -0.02 -7.74
CA SER A 74 -14.27 -0.95 -8.78
C SER A 74 -13.42 -0.76 -10.03
N PHE A 75 -13.00 -1.85 -10.66
CA PHE A 75 -12.37 -1.86 -11.98
C PHE A 75 -13.43 -2.18 -13.02
N GLU A 76 -13.82 -1.19 -13.82
CA GLU A 76 -14.80 -1.31 -14.91
C GLU A 76 -14.13 -1.54 -16.26
#